data_AF-A0A953PLH8-F1
#
_entry.id   AF-A0A953PLH8-F1
#
_cell.length_a   1.000
_cell.length_b   1.000
_cell.length_c   1.000
_cell.angle_alpha   90.00
_cell.angle_beta   90.00
_cell.angle_gamma   90.00
#
_symmetry.space_group_name_H-M   'P 1'
#
loop_
_entity.id
_entity.type
_entity.pdbx_description
1 polymer ?
#
loop_
_entity_poly.entity_id
_entity_poly.type
_entity_poly.pdbx_seq_one_letter_code
_entity_poly.pdbx_strand_id
1 'polypeptide(L)'
;MFCDQCGAQLQAGQSSCLRCGKPIVGLGQFRRRRVQEHIRLLGILWMAYSALHVIGGAVLIVIAHTIFGNTFHIPNGPPPEVTQWLRPFLSLIGYLILAKAAAGFIAGWGLLQRESWARVVALVVGFVALLNVPLGTALGIYTLWVLLPSQSDEEYKTLSVAA
;
A
#
# COMPACT_ATOMS: atom_id res chain seq x y z
N MET A 1 13.85 37.84 -2.16
CA MET A 1 13.19 37.36 -3.40
C MET A 1 12.12 38.37 -3.78
N PHE A 2 11.99 38.75 -5.05
CA PHE A 2 11.01 39.77 -5.50
C PHE A 2 9.98 39.12 -6.43
N CYS A 3 8.75 39.63 -6.45
CA CYS A 3 7.70 39.19 -7.37
C CYS A 3 7.98 39.67 -8.80
N ASP A 4 7.89 38.78 -9.79
CA ASP A 4 8.11 39.05 -11.21
C ASP A 4 7.04 39.97 -11.85
N GLN A 5 5.85 40.03 -11.25
CA GLN A 5 4.73 40.84 -11.77
C GLN A 5 4.60 42.21 -11.11
N CYS A 6 4.92 42.35 -9.82
CA CYS A 6 4.70 43.60 -9.08
C CYS A 6 5.93 44.15 -8.33
N GLY A 7 7.07 43.46 -8.40
CA GLY A 7 8.33 43.90 -7.78
C GLY A 7 8.33 43.92 -6.24
N ALA A 8 7.26 43.48 -5.58
CA ALA A 8 7.19 43.45 -4.12
C ALA A 8 8.15 42.40 -3.54
N GLN A 9 8.75 42.68 -2.37
CA GLN A 9 9.54 41.68 -1.64
C GLN A 9 8.64 40.55 -1.13
N LEU A 10 9.04 39.32 -1.44
CA LEU A 10 8.39 38.10 -0.99
C LEU A 10 9.02 37.67 0.35
N GLN A 11 8.20 37.60 1.39
CA GLN A 11 8.60 37.00 2.67
C GLN A 11 8.61 35.48 2.54
N ALA A 12 9.60 34.84 3.17
CA ALA A 12 9.79 33.40 3.14
C ALA A 12 8.57 32.69 3.75
N GLY A 13 7.88 31.86 2.95
CA GLY A 13 6.70 31.09 3.38
C GLY A 13 5.35 31.53 2.79
N GLN A 14 5.28 32.62 2.03
CA GLN A 14 4.03 33.07 1.40
C GLN A 14 3.69 32.28 0.13
N SER A 15 2.47 31.72 0.05
CA SER A 15 1.98 30.94 -1.11
C SER A 15 1.52 31.82 -2.28
N SER A 16 1.22 33.09 -2.02
CA SER A 16 0.81 34.09 -2.99
C SER A 16 1.38 35.44 -2.60
N CYS A 17 1.62 36.29 -3.59
CA CYS A 17 2.04 37.66 -3.32
C CYS A 17 0.88 38.43 -2.68
N LEU A 18 1.08 38.97 -1.48
CA LEU A 18 0.06 39.78 -0.77
C LEU A 18 -0.34 41.07 -1.51
N ARG A 19 0.47 41.52 -2.48
CA ARG A 19 0.24 42.78 -3.20
C ARG A 19 -0.53 42.60 -4.52
N CYS A 20 -0.18 41.60 -5.32
CA CYS A 20 -0.81 41.37 -6.62
C CYS A 20 -1.63 40.07 -6.71
N GLY A 21 -1.64 39.26 -5.65
CA GLY A 21 -2.37 37.99 -5.61
C GLY A 21 -1.77 36.86 -6.44
N LYS A 22 -0.66 37.10 -7.16
CA LYS A 22 -0.04 36.08 -8.02
C LYS A 22 0.40 34.88 -7.17
N PRO A 23 -0.04 33.65 -7.50
CA PRO A 23 0.42 32.46 -6.79
C PRO A 23 1.91 32.25 -7.10
N ILE A 24 2.72 32.22 -6.05
CA ILE A 24 4.14 31.97 -6.18
C ILE A 24 4.24 30.45 -6.15
N VAL A 25 4.33 29.83 -7.33
CA VAL A 25 4.37 28.36 -7.43
C VAL A 25 5.72 27.89 -6.89
N GLY A 26 5.79 27.76 -5.56
CA GLY A 26 6.98 27.32 -4.87
C GLY A 26 7.20 25.82 -5.07
N LEU A 27 8.46 25.39 -4.96
CA LEU A 27 8.88 23.98 -4.97
C LEU A 27 8.03 23.10 -4.03
N GLY A 28 7.46 23.68 -2.97
CA GLY A 28 6.56 23.00 -2.04
C GLY A 28 5.24 22.51 -2.64
N GLN A 29 4.59 23.26 -3.54
CA GLN A 29 3.35 22.83 -4.20
C GLN A 29 3.62 21.67 -5.18
N PHE A 30 4.70 21.74 -5.95
CA PHE A 30 5.13 20.63 -6.82
C PHE A 30 5.47 19.37 -6.02
N ARG A 31 6.14 19.50 -4.87
CA ARG A 31 6.46 18.38 -3.98
C ARG A 31 5.20 17.73 -3.39
N ARG A 32 4.22 18.52 -2.92
CA ARG A 32 2.94 17.99 -2.40
C ARG A 32 2.15 17.21 -3.46
N ARG A 33 2.08 17.71 -4.70
CA ARG A 33 1.41 16.99 -5.81
C ARG A 33 2.08 15.65 -6.11
N ARG A 34 3.43 15.61 -6.18
CA ARG A 34 4.19 14.37 -6.39
C ARG A 34 3.88 13.32 -5.32
N VAL A 35 3.99 13.68 -4.04
CA VAL A 35 3.75 12.74 -2.93
C VAL A 35 2.32 12.20 -2.96
N GLN A 36 1.34 13.07 -3.20
CA GLN A 36 -0.06 12.67 -3.29
C GLN A 36 -0.31 11.67 -4.43
N GLU A 37 0.36 11.85 -5.56
CA GLU A 37 0.26 10.94 -6.71
C GLU A 37 0.87 9.56 -6.40
N HIS A 38 2.03 9.54 -5.72
CA HIS A 38 2.67 8.29 -5.30
C HIS A 38 1.84 7.53 -4.25
N ILE A 39 1.21 8.23 -3.30
CA ILE A 39 0.30 7.61 -2.33
C ILE A 39 -0.92 7.00 -3.03
N ARG A 40 -1.49 7.70 -4.02
CA ARG A 40 -2.63 7.18 -4.79
C ARG A 40 -2.22 5.93 -5.58
N LEU A 41 -1.06 5.96 -6.23
CA LEU A 41 -0.52 4.83 -6.99
C LEU A 41 -0.27 3.63 -6.06
N LEU A 42 0.30 3.86 -4.89
CA LEU A 42 0.51 2.85 -3.84
C LEU A 42 -0.82 2.21 -3.38
N GLY A 43 -1.88 3.01 -3.18
CA GLY A 43 -3.20 2.49 -2.83
C GLY A 43 -3.79 1.58 -3.92
N ILE A 44 -3.66 1.96 -5.19
CA ILE A 44 -4.10 1.14 -6.34
C ILE A 44 -3.30 -0.17 -6.42
N LEU A 45 -1.98 -0.11 -6.21
CA LEU A 45 -1.12 -1.29 -6.21
C LEU A 45 -1.52 -2.28 -5.10
N TRP A 46 -1.83 -1.78 -3.90
CA TRP A 46 -2.34 -2.59 -2.80
C TRP A 46 -3.69 -3.26 -3.13
N MET A 47 -4.60 -2.51 -3.76
CA MET A 47 -5.87 -3.06 -4.24
C MET A 47 -5.66 -4.18 -5.27
N ALA A 48 -4.80 -3.95 -6.26
CA ALA A 48 -4.50 -4.92 -7.30
C ALA A 48 -3.83 -6.19 -6.73
N TYR A 49 -2.85 -6.03 -5.84
CA TYR A 49 -2.18 -7.15 -5.16
C TYR A 49 -3.14 -7.99 -4.32
N SER A 50 -4.05 -7.32 -3.60
CA SER A 50 -5.07 -7.97 -2.78
C SER A 50 -6.07 -8.72 -3.65
N ALA A 51 -6.52 -8.13 -4.77
CA ALA A 51 -7.42 -8.79 -5.71
C ALA A 51 -6.81 -10.09 -6.27
N LEU A 52 -5.52 -10.08 -6.63
CA LEU A 52 -4.80 -11.28 -7.07
C LEU A 52 -4.75 -12.35 -5.97
N HIS A 53 -4.50 -11.97 -4.72
CA HIS A 53 -4.47 -12.91 -3.60
C HIS A 53 -5.86 -13.47 -3.27
N VAL A 54 -6.92 -12.67 -3.40
CA VAL A 54 -8.30 -13.16 -3.24
C VAL A 54 -8.60 -14.23 -4.29
N ILE A 55 -8.25 -13.99 -5.55
CA ILE A 55 -8.46 -14.96 -6.62
C ILE A 55 -7.67 -16.24 -6.34
N GLY A 56 -6.36 -16.13 -6.02
CA GLY A 56 -5.52 -17.27 -5.72
C GLY A 56 -6.01 -18.08 -4.50
N GLY A 57 -6.39 -17.40 -3.42
CA GLY A 57 -6.94 -18.03 -2.22
C GLY A 57 -8.29 -18.71 -2.47
N ALA A 58 -9.18 -18.06 -3.23
CA ALA A 58 -10.48 -18.64 -3.60
C ALA A 58 -10.30 -19.89 -4.48
N VAL A 59 -9.43 -19.84 -5.49
CA VAL A 59 -9.11 -21.01 -6.34
C VAL A 59 -8.56 -22.15 -5.50
N LEU A 60 -7.63 -21.88 -4.57
CA LEU A 60 -7.05 -22.89 -3.70
C LEU A 60 -8.11 -23.54 -2.80
N ILE A 61 -9.02 -22.75 -2.21
CA ILE A 61 -10.11 -23.26 -1.37
C ILE A 61 -11.09 -24.09 -2.19
N VAL A 62 -11.44 -23.64 -3.40
CA VAL A 62 -12.30 -24.39 -4.32
C VAL A 62 -11.66 -25.74 -4.62
N ILE A 63 -10.39 -25.78 -5.02
CA ILE A 63 -9.65 -27.02 -5.30
C ILE A 63 -9.62 -27.93 -4.06
N ALA A 64 -9.34 -27.38 -2.88
CA ALA A 64 -9.30 -28.14 -1.63
C ALA A 64 -10.66 -28.78 -1.29
N HIS A 65 -11.77 -28.12 -1.60
CA HIS A 65 -13.11 -28.64 -1.32
C HIS A 65 -13.72 -29.50 -2.44
N THR A 66 -13.32 -29.30 -3.69
CA THR A 66 -13.87 -30.04 -4.84
C THR A 66 -13.07 -31.29 -5.19
N ILE A 67 -11.74 -31.22 -5.17
CA ILE A 67 -10.85 -32.35 -5.52
C ILE A 67 -10.53 -33.19 -4.28
N PHE A 68 -10.28 -32.54 -3.15
CA PHE A 68 -9.96 -33.20 -1.87
C PHE A 68 -11.13 -33.22 -0.89
N GLY A 69 -12.31 -32.77 -1.29
CA GLY A 69 -13.53 -32.94 -0.50
C GLY A 69 -14.42 -34.01 -1.11
N ASN A 70 -15.12 -34.77 -0.26
CA ASN A 70 -16.11 -35.77 -0.69
C ASN A 70 -17.35 -35.16 -1.39
N THR A 71 -17.28 -33.89 -1.80
CA THR A 71 -18.38 -33.12 -2.40
C THR A 71 -18.67 -33.56 -3.84
N PHE A 72 -17.65 -34.01 -4.58
CA PHE A 72 -17.79 -34.64 -5.89
C PHE A 72 -17.16 -36.03 -5.84
N HIS A 73 -17.95 -37.07 -6.15
CA HIS A 73 -17.45 -38.45 -6.20
C HIS A 73 -16.66 -38.63 -7.50
N ILE A 74 -15.36 -38.34 -7.47
CA ILE A 74 -14.46 -38.54 -8.60
C ILE A 74 -14.05 -40.02 -8.62
N PRO A 75 -14.39 -40.80 -9.67
CA PRO A 75 -13.88 -42.16 -9.84
C PRO A 75 -12.35 -42.08 -9.95
N ASN A 76 -11.62 -42.81 -9.09
CA ASN A 76 -10.16 -42.74 -8.92
C ASN A 76 -9.62 -41.42 -8.31
N GLY A 77 -10.34 -40.86 -7.33
CA GLY A 77 -9.82 -39.75 -6.51
C GLY A 77 -8.61 -40.14 -5.64
N PRO A 78 -7.92 -39.14 -5.04
CA PRO A 78 -6.75 -39.37 -4.17
C PRO A 78 -7.08 -40.30 -3.00
N PRO A 79 -6.12 -41.16 -2.56
CA PRO A 79 -6.35 -42.09 -1.46
C PRO A 79 -6.83 -41.37 -0.18
N PRO A 80 -7.80 -41.93 0.55
CA PRO A 80 -8.54 -41.26 1.63
C PRO A 80 -7.64 -40.77 2.77
N GLU A 81 -6.50 -41.43 2.98
CA GLU A 81 -5.49 -41.09 4.00
C GLU A 81 -4.86 -39.71 3.75
N VAL A 82 -4.57 -39.38 2.49
CA VAL A 82 -3.97 -38.10 2.09
C VAL A 82 -5.01 -36.99 2.17
N THR A 83 -6.23 -37.29 1.75
CA THR A 83 -7.35 -36.37 1.66
C THR A 83 -7.79 -35.84 3.04
N GLN A 84 -7.72 -36.66 4.11
CA GLN A 84 -8.14 -36.21 5.45
C GLN A 84 -7.20 -35.17 6.07
N TRP A 85 -5.90 -35.24 5.79
CA TRP A 85 -4.89 -34.34 6.36
C TRP A 85 -4.60 -33.15 5.44
N LEU A 86 -4.53 -33.39 4.13
CA LEU A 86 -4.16 -32.37 3.17
C LEU A 86 -5.26 -31.33 2.99
N ARG A 87 -6.54 -31.73 3.08
CA ARG A 87 -7.69 -30.82 2.96
C ARG A 87 -7.71 -29.71 4.02
N PRO A 88 -7.73 -29.99 5.34
CA PRO A 88 -7.74 -28.92 6.35
C PRO A 88 -6.48 -28.07 6.28
N PHE A 89 -5.34 -28.65 5.89
CA PHE A 89 -4.08 -27.92 5.70
C PHE A 89 -4.14 -26.93 4.52
N LEU A 90 -4.61 -27.36 3.34
CA LEU A 90 -4.81 -26.47 2.19
C LEU A 90 -5.87 -25.41 2.45
N SER A 91 -6.98 -25.76 3.09
CA SER A 91 -8.01 -24.80 3.46
C SER A 91 -7.48 -23.77 4.45
N LEU A 92 -6.69 -24.18 5.45
CA LEU A 92 -6.04 -23.26 6.39
C LEU A 92 -5.12 -22.27 5.65
N ILE A 93 -4.29 -22.75 4.72
CA ILE A 93 -3.43 -21.90 3.89
C ILE A 93 -4.28 -20.93 3.06
N GLY A 94 -5.37 -21.41 2.45
CA GLY A 94 -6.29 -20.59 1.68
C GLY A 94 -6.92 -19.46 2.51
N TYR A 95 -7.36 -19.77 3.75
CA TYR A 95 -7.88 -18.76 4.67
C TYR A 95 -6.82 -17.75 5.09
N LEU A 96 -5.58 -18.18 5.34
CA LEU A 96 -4.47 -17.26 5.65
C LEU A 96 -4.17 -16.32 4.48
N ILE A 97 -4.21 -16.82 3.24
CA ILE A 97 -4.05 -16.00 2.03
C ILE A 97 -5.17 -14.96 1.93
N LEU A 98 -6.43 -15.35 2.19
CA LEU A 98 -7.56 -14.44 2.22
C LEU A 98 -7.46 -13.39 3.33
N ALA A 99 -7.03 -13.77 4.53
CA ALA A 99 -6.83 -12.84 5.64
C ALA A 99 -5.76 -11.80 5.29
N LYS A 100 -4.66 -12.23 4.65
CA LYS A 100 -3.62 -11.32 4.14
C LYS A 100 -4.16 -10.40 3.06
N ALA A 101 -4.99 -10.91 2.15
CA ALA A 101 -5.62 -10.09 1.12
C ALA A 101 -6.56 -9.02 1.71
N ALA A 102 -7.32 -9.37 2.76
CA ALA A 102 -8.16 -8.43 3.48
C ALA A 102 -7.33 -7.31 4.15
N ALA A 103 -6.22 -7.67 4.80
CA ALA A 103 -5.30 -6.68 5.39
C ALA A 103 -4.72 -5.74 4.33
N GLY A 104 -4.36 -6.26 3.16
CA GLY A 104 -3.89 -5.46 2.03
C GLY A 104 -4.95 -4.53 1.45
N PHE A 105 -6.21 -4.99 1.40
CA PHE A 105 -7.34 -4.18 0.96
C PHE A 105 -7.61 -3.02 1.93
N ILE A 106 -7.56 -3.29 3.25
CA ILE A 106 -7.70 -2.26 4.30
C ILE A 106 -6.57 -1.23 4.19
N ALA A 107 -5.33 -1.67 3.98
CA ALA A 107 -4.20 -0.76 3.78
C ALA A 107 -4.39 0.13 2.55
N GLY A 108 -4.79 -0.46 1.41
CA GLY A 108 -5.06 0.27 0.17
C GLY A 108 -6.22 1.28 0.30
N TRP A 109 -7.30 0.87 0.97
CA TRP A 109 -8.48 1.70 1.23
C TRP A 109 -8.16 2.88 2.13
N GLY A 110 -7.46 2.64 3.25
CA GLY A 110 -7.03 3.69 4.16
C GLY A 110 -6.11 4.72 3.48
N LEU A 111 -5.20 4.27 2.61
CA LEU A 111 -4.31 5.15 1.82
C LEU A 111 -5.11 6.05 0.86
N LEU A 112 -6.17 5.52 0.24
CA LEU A 112 -7.05 6.28 -0.65
C LEU A 112 -7.87 7.34 0.09
N GLN A 113 -8.30 7.04 1.33
CA GLN A 113 -9.02 7.97 2.20
C GLN A 113 -8.13 9.01 2.88
N ARG A 114 -6.80 8.92 2.73
CA ARG A 114 -5.82 9.84 3.33
C ARG A 114 -5.89 9.90 4.85
N GLU A 115 -6.34 8.82 5.47
CA GLU A 115 -6.43 8.71 6.92
C GLU A 115 -5.04 8.61 7.55
N SER A 116 -4.87 9.18 8.75
CA SER A 116 -3.58 9.18 9.46
C SER A 116 -3.18 7.77 9.92
N TRP A 117 -4.15 6.94 10.32
CA TRP A 117 -3.92 5.55 10.73
C TRP A 117 -3.49 4.63 9.57
N ALA A 118 -3.88 4.98 8.34
CA ALA A 118 -3.60 4.17 7.17
C ALA A 118 -2.11 4.05 6.87
N ARG A 119 -1.31 5.05 7.24
CA ARG A 119 0.16 4.99 7.11
C ARG A 119 0.75 3.85 7.92
N VAL A 120 0.37 3.75 9.19
CA VAL A 120 0.91 2.73 10.10
C VAL A 120 0.50 1.35 9.62
N VAL A 121 -0.77 1.17 9.27
CA VAL A 121 -1.27 -0.09 8.71
C VAL A 121 -0.54 -0.45 7.41
N ALA A 122 -0.38 0.48 6.46
CA ALA A 122 0.33 0.22 5.22
C ALA A 122 1.80 -0.16 5.44
N LEU A 123 2.49 0.44 6.42
CA LEU A 123 3.85 0.06 6.79
C LEU A 123 3.90 -1.37 7.35
N VAL A 124 3.04 -1.69 8.32
CA VAL A 124 2.99 -3.03 8.94
C VAL A 124 2.67 -4.09 7.88
N VAL A 125 1.63 -3.88 7.08
CA VAL A 125 1.24 -4.82 6.02
C VAL A 125 2.32 -4.86 4.92
N GLY A 126 3.02 -3.76 4.65
CA GLY A 126 4.18 -3.69 3.76
C GLY A 126 5.35 -4.58 4.22
N PHE A 127 5.68 -4.56 5.52
CA PHE A 127 6.67 -5.47 6.11
C PHE A 127 6.25 -6.94 5.99
N VAL A 128 4.97 -7.25 6.18
CA VAL A 128 4.46 -8.61 5.99
C VAL A 128 4.51 -9.01 4.50
N ALA A 129 4.25 -8.06 3.59
CA ALA A 129 4.33 -8.29 2.16
C ALA A 129 5.77 -8.56 1.69
N LEU A 130 6.79 -7.98 2.34
CA LEU A 130 8.20 -8.22 2.03
C LEU A 130 8.60 -9.71 2.06
N LEU A 131 7.96 -10.50 2.93
CA LEU A 131 8.18 -11.94 3.04
C LEU A 131 7.70 -12.74 1.81
N ASN A 132 6.88 -12.14 0.94
CA ASN A 132 6.37 -12.79 -0.27
C ASN A 132 7.08 -12.26 -1.52
N VAL A 133 8.17 -12.93 -1.88
CA VAL A 133 8.93 -12.68 -3.11
C VAL A 133 8.18 -13.28 -4.30
N PRO A 134 8.08 -12.61 -5.48
CA PRO A 134 8.70 -11.33 -5.86
C PRO A 134 7.79 -10.10 -5.72
N LEU A 135 6.47 -10.26 -5.89
CA LEU A 135 5.53 -9.14 -5.97
C LEU A 135 5.35 -8.41 -4.62
N GLY A 136 5.30 -9.15 -3.51
CA GLY A 136 5.13 -8.57 -2.18
C GLY A 136 6.36 -7.78 -1.73
N THR A 137 7.56 -8.22 -2.10
CA THR A 137 8.82 -7.51 -1.82
C THR A 137 8.91 -6.19 -2.58
N ALA A 138 8.61 -6.19 -3.88
CA ALA A 138 8.59 -4.96 -4.67
C ALA A 138 7.57 -3.96 -4.11
N LEU A 139 6.37 -4.44 -3.77
CA LEU A 139 5.32 -3.62 -3.17
C LEU A 139 5.80 -3.06 -1.82
N GLY A 140 6.32 -3.91 -0.93
CA GLY A 140 6.78 -3.52 0.40
C GLY A 140 7.88 -2.47 0.35
N ILE A 141 8.91 -2.66 -0.48
CA ILE A 141 9.99 -1.67 -0.69
C ILE A 141 9.41 -0.34 -1.17
N TYR A 142 8.49 -0.37 -2.15
CA TYR A 142 7.84 0.85 -2.65
C TYR A 142 6.98 1.53 -1.56
N THR A 143 6.31 0.74 -0.71
CA THR A 143 5.52 1.22 0.44
C THR A 143 6.42 1.96 1.43
N LEU A 144 7.56 1.38 1.81
CA LEU A 144 8.54 2.03 2.68
C LEU A 144 9.10 3.30 2.04
N TRP A 145 9.52 3.23 0.77
CA TRP A 145 10.12 4.37 0.07
C TRP A 145 9.17 5.56 -0.07
N VAL A 146 7.87 5.33 -0.26
CA VAL A 146 6.88 6.43 -0.35
C VAL A 146 6.53 7.02 1.01
N LEU A 147 6.46 6.20 2.07
CA LEU A 147 5.94 6.63 3.38
C LEU A 147 7.02 7.16 4.34
N LEU A 148 8.22 6.54 4.41
CA LEU A 148 9.29 6.91 5.35
C LEU A 148 9.85 8.35 5.16
N PRO A 149 10.17 8.80 3.93
CA PRO A 149 10.81 10.11 3.74
C PRO A 149 9.91 11.28 4.10
N SER A 150 8.58 11.08 4.08
CA SER A 150 7.62 12.17 4.31
C SER A 150 7.65 12.75 5.73
N GLN A 151 8.17 12.02 6.72
CA GLN A 151 8.34 12.51 8.10
C GLN A 151 9.79 12.90 8.37
N SER A 152 10.72 12.06 7.92
CA SER A 152 12.15 12.21 8.16
C SER A 152 12.74 13.48 7.54
N ASP A 153 12.28 13.88 6.36
CA ASP A 153 12.81 15.06 5.65
C ASP A 153 12.52 16.39 6.35
N GLU A 154 11.38 16.51 7.05
CA GLU A 154 11.00 17.75 7.74
C GLU A 154 11.71 17.85 9.08
N GLU A 155 11.76 16.75 9.84
CA GLU A 155 12.43 16.68 11.14
C GLU A 155 13.96 16.76 11.01
N TYR A 156 14.56 16.14 9.99
CA TYR A 156 15.99 16.27 9.74
C TYR A 156 16.35 17.72 9.36
N LYS A 157 15.50 18.41 8.61
CA LYS A 157 15.74 19.81 8.24
C LYS A 157 15.70 20.72 9.45
N THR A 158 14.71 20.57 10.33
CA THR A 158 14.64 21.39 11.55
C THR A 158 15.86 21.16 12.44
N LEU A 159 16.33 19.91 12.57
CA LEU A 159 17.54 19.59 13.33
C LEU A 159 18.81 20.14 12.68
N SER A 160 18.93 20.03 11.35
CA SER A 160 20.11 20.53 10.61
C SER A 160 20.24 22.06 10.60
N VAL A 161 19.13 22.79 10.77
CA VAL A 161 19.13 24.26 10.88
C VAL A 161 19.38 24.71 12.32
N ALA A 162 19.16 23.83 13.31
CA ALA A 162 19.42 24.10 14.72
C ALA A 162 20.87 23.78 15.15
N ALA A 163 21.68 23.17 14.28
CA ALA A 163 23.09 22.85 14.48
C ALA A 163 24.00 23.86 13.76
#